data_AF-D3Z865-F1
#
_entry.id   AF-D3Z865-F1
#
_cell.length_a   1.000
_cell.length_b   1.000
_cell.length_c   1.000
_cell.angle_alpha   90.00
_cell.angle_beta   90.00
_cell.angle_gamma   90.00
#
_symmetry.space_group_name_H-M   'P 1'
#
loop_
_entity.id
_entity.type
_entity.pdbx_description
1 polymer ?
#
loop_
_entity_poly.entity_id
_entity_poly.type
_entity_poly.pdbx_seq_one_letter_code
_entity_poly.pdbx_strand_id
1 'polypeptide(L)'
;MAGETDGPFKGVLVPILLPEKCYDQFFVHWDLLHVCFFLSHTTFSTVKLPQIFKLLGAKSAEGLSLQSVMLELVALTGTMVYSITNNFPFSSWGEALFLTLQTVTICFLVMHYRGETVKGVAFLVCFAVVLLALLSPVMPLAVPTLLQASNVPAVVVGKLLQAATNYHNGHTGQLSAITVFMLFGGSLARIFTSVQETGDPLMAGVFVVSSLCNGLIAAQVLFYWNAKAPHKQKKQQ
;
A
#
# COMPACT_ATOMS: atom_id res chain seq x y z
N MET A 1 -14.78 -37.72 -9.62
CA MET A 1 -14.22 -37.90 -8.26
C MET A 1 -13.11 -36.86 -8.11
N ALA A 2 -13.49 -35.63 -7.76
CA ALA A 2 -12.55 -34.54 -7.54
C ALA A 2 -12.24 -34.50 -6.05
N GLY A 3 -11.00 -34.75 -5.67
CA GLY A 3 -10.53 -34.55 -4.31
C GLY A 3 -10.36 -33.06 -4.07
N GLU A 4 -11.33 -32.44 -3.41
CA GLU A 4 -11.20 -31.11 -2.82
C GLU A 4 -10.14 -31.18 -1.70
N THR A 5 -8.95 -30.65 -1.97
CA THR A 5 -8.10 -30.14 -0.89
C THR A 5 -8.72 -28.84 -0.39
N ASP A 6 -9.69 -28.99 0.52
CA ASP A 6 -10.32 -27.88 1.23
C ASP A 6 -9.26 -27.13 2.05
N GLY A 7 -8.89 -25.95 1.55
CA GLY A 7 -8.04 -25.03 2.30
C GLY A 7 -8.75 -24.61 3.60
N PRO A 8 -8.04 -24.52 4.74
CA PRO A 8 -8.63 -24.22 6.06
C PRO A 8 -9.31 -22.84 6.16
N PHE A 9 -9.28 -22.04 5.10
CA PHE A 9 -9.81 -20.68 5.03
C PHE A 9 -11.18 -20.59 4.32
N LYS A 10 -11.63 -21.61 3.60
CA LYS A 10 -12.91 -21.60 2.84
C LYS A 10 -14.11 -21.35 3.78
N GLY A 11 -14.15 -22.05 4.91
CA GLY A 11 -15.24 -21.92 5.89
C GLY A 11 -15.30 -20.58 6.63
N VAL A 12 -14.20 -19.81 6.66
CA VAL A 12 -14.14 -18.52 7.36
C VAL A 12 -14.33 -17.34 6.40
N LEU A 13 -13.78 -17.42 5.18
CA LEU A 13 -13.85 -16.33 4.19
C LEU A 13 -15.20 -16.25 3.48
N VAL A 14 -15.83 -17.39 3.18
CA VAL A 14 -17.06 -17.46 2.38
C VAL A 14 -18.27 -16.81 3.06
N PRO A 15 -18.54 -17.07 4.36
CA PRO A 15 -19.70 -16.48 5.00
C PRO A 15 -19.50 -15.03 5.47
N ILE A 16 -18.25 -14.60 5.68
CA ILE A 16 -17.95 -13.30 6.33
C ILE A 16 -17.47 -12.24 5.32
N LEU A 17 -16.83 -12.62 4.21
CA LEU A 17 -16.06 -11.66 3.41
C LEU A 17 -16.31 -11.71 1.90
N LEU A 18 -16.52 -12.90 1.31
CA LEU A 18 -16.56 -13.04 -0.15
C LEU A 18 -17.52 -14.16 -0.60
N PRO A 19 -18.50 -13.91 -1.49
CA PRO A 19 -19.32 -14.97 -2.07
C PRO A 19 -18.45 -16.04 -2.77
N GLU A 20 -18.83 -17.32 -2.74
CA GLU A 20 -18.03 -18.43 -3.30
C GLU A 20 -17.60 -18.20 -4.76
N LYS A 21 -18.49 -17.64 -5.59
CA LYS A 21 -18.18 -17.30 -6.98
C LYS A 21 -17.07 -16.27 -7.14
N CYS A 22 -16.87 -15.41 -6.14
CA CYS A 22 -15.82 -14.38 -6.13
C CYS A 22 -14.48 -14.96 -5.63
N TYR A 23 -14.53 -15.94 -4.70
CA TYR A 23 -13.34 -16.66 -4.22
C TYR A 23 -12.67 -17.43 -5.37
N ASP A 24 -13.47 -18.20 -6.13
CA ASP A 24 -12.94 -19.00 -7.23
C ASP A 24 -12.40 -18.14 -8.36
N GLN A 25 -13.08 -17.04 -8.71
CA GLN A 25 -12.65 -16.18 -9.81
C GLN A 25 -11.38 -15.35 -9.47
N PHE A 26 -11.20 -15.01 -8.19
CA PHE A 26 -10.00 -14.33 -7.68
C PHE A 26 -8.79 -15.26 -7.54
N PHE A 27 -8.97 -16.47 -7.00
CA PHE A 27 -7.87 -17.40 -6.72
C PHE A 27 -7.51 -18.31 -7.90
N VAL A 28 -8.46 -18.67 -8.76
CA VAL A 28 -8.25 -19.61 -9.89
C VAL A 28 -7.93 -18.86 -11.19
N HIS A 29 -8.55 -17.70 -11.43
CA HIS A 29 -8.48 -17.02 -12.74
C HIS A 29 -7.79 -15.64 -12.76
N TRP A 30 -7.42 -15.06 -11.60
CA TRP A 30 -6.70 -13.77 -11.51
C TRP A 30 -7.37 -12.60 -12.27
N ASP A 31 -8.69 -12.68 -12.48
CA ASP A 31 -9.43 -11.71 -13.29
C ASP A 31 -10.04 -10.63 -12.38
N LEU A 32 -9.30 -9.53 -12.18
CA LEU A 32 -9.58 -8.49 -11.19
C LEU A 32 -10.68 -7.49 -11.59
N LEU A 33 -11.22 -7.58 -12.81
CA LEU A 33 -11.93 -6.46 -13.43
C LEU A 33 -13.47 -6.54 -13.39
N HIS A 34 -14.09 -7.69 -13.06
CA HIS A 34 -15.51 -7.86 -13.35
C HIS A 34 -16.50 -8.02 -12.17
N VAL A 35 -16.10 -8.25 -10.90
CA VAL A 35 -17.08 -8.71 -9.87
C VAL A 35 -16.95 -8.08 -8.47
N CYS A 36 -16.27 -6.94 -8.28
CA CYS A 36 -16.22 -6.25 -6.97
C CYS A 36 -16.96 -4.91 -6.91
N PHE A 37 -17.76 -4.58 -7.93
CA PHE A 37 -18.58 -3.36 -7.93
C PHE A 37 -19.63 -3.34 -6.80
N PHE A 38 -19.95 -4.49 -6.19
CA PHE A 38 -20.86 -4.60 -5.03
C PHE A 38 -20.18 -4.44 -3.65
N LEU A 39 -18.85 -4.35 -3.55
CA LEU A 39 -18.17 -3.92 -2.31
C LEU A 39 -18.26 -2.40 -2.08
N SER A 40 -19.12 -1.71 -2.85
CA SER A 40 -19.33 -0.27 -2.86
C SER A 40 -20.17 0.28 -1.70
N HIS A 41 -20.67 -0.55 -0.77
CA HIS A 41 -21.44 -0.05 0.39
C HIS A 41 -20.67 0.09 1.70
N THR A 42 -19.43 -0.37 1.77
CA THR A 42 -18.54 -0.05 2.89
C THR A 42 -17.15 0.18 2.34
N THR A 43 -16.77 1.45 2.21
CA THR A 43 -15.45 1.93 1.77
C THR A 43 -14.35 1.53 2.74
N PHE A 44 -14.08 0.23 2.84
CA PHE A 44 -12.87 -0.30 3.44
C PHE A 44 -11.83 -0.38 2.31
N SER A 45 -10.74 0.37 2.43
CA SER A 45 -9.62 0.27 1.50
C SER A 45 -9.05 -1.14 1.57
N THR A 46 -9.47 -2.02 0.65
CA THR A 46 -9.11 -3.45 0.60
C THR A 46 -7.76 -3.68 -0.08
N VAL A 47 -6.93 -2.65 -0.21
CA VAL A 47 -5.72 -2.68 -1.05
C VAL A 47 -4.69 -3.68 -0.51
N LYS A 48 -4.57 -3.87 0.81
CA LYS A 48 -3.61 -4.82 1.40
C LYS A 48 -4.23 -6.13 1.90
N LEU A 49 -5.55 -6.28 1.85
CA LEU A 49 -6.22 -7.55 2.19
C LEU A 49 -5.75 -8.72 1.30
N PRO A 50 -5.59 -8.57 -0.04
CA PRO A 50 -5.00 -9.61 -0.87
C PRO A 50 -3.62 -10.06 -0.39
N GLN A 51 -2.80 -9.14 0.10
CA GLN A 51 -1.46 -9.42 0.59
C GLN A 51 -1.50 -10.23 1.90
N ILE A 52 -2.43 -9.90 2.81
CA ILE A 52 -2.66 -10.66 4.04
C ILE A 52 -3.10 -12.09 3.72
N PHE A 53 -4.09 -12.26 2.82
CA PHE A 53 -4.56 -13.60 2.44
C PHE A 53 -3.47 -14.44 1.77
N LYS A 54 -2.61 -13.83 0.94
CA LYS A 54 -1.46 -14.54 0.38
C LYS A 54 -0.49 -15.02 1.47
N LEU A 55 -0.19 -14.20 2.48
CA LEU A 55 0.66 -14.62 3.60
C LEU A 55 0.04 -15.77 4.39
N LEU A 56 -1.26 -15.67 4.70
CA LEU A 56 -2.00 -16.69 5.44
C LEU A 56 -2.09 -18.01 4.66
N GLY A 57 -2.34 -17.94 3.34
CA GLY A 57 -2.44 -19.11 2.47
C GLY A 57 -1.09 -19.78 2.23
N ALA A 58 -0.02 -19.01 2.00
CA ALA A 58 1.32 -19.53 1.81
C ALA A 58 1.98 -19.99 3.12
N LYS A 59 1.50 -19.49 4.28
CA LYS A 59 2.12 -19.66 5.60
C LYS A 59 3.62 -19.32 5.62
N SER A 60 4.02 -18.39 4.75
CA SER A 60 5.40 -17.98 4.56
C SER A 60 5.44 -16.48 4.24
N ALA A 61 6.48 -15.82 4.73
CA ALA A 61 6.76 -14.41 4.47
C ALA A 61 7.99 -14.22 3.55
N GLU A 62 8.35 -15.26 2.80
CA GLU A 62 9.45 -15.24 1.85
C GLU A 62 9.17 -14.24 0.70
N GLY A 63 10.18 -13.46 0.31
CA GLY A 63 10.05 -12.40 -0.69
C GLY A 63 9.53 -11.05 -0.16
N LEU A 64 9.01 -10.97 1.07
CA LEU A 64 8.68 -9.69 1.71
C LEU A 64 9.85 -9.14 2.52
N SER A 65 10.24 -7.89 2.22
CA SER A 65 11.20 -7.14 3.05
C SER A 65 10.50 -6.53 4.25
N LEU A 66 10.80 -7.04 5.45
CA LEU A 66 10.26 -6.49 6.71
C LEU A 66 10.60 -4.99 6.87
N GLN A 67 11.79 -4.56 6.43
CA GLN A 67 12.19 -3.14 6.48
C GLN A 67 11.29 -2.25 5.63
N SER A 68 10.89 -2.72 4.44
CA SER A 68 9.98 -1.98 3.56
C SER A 68 8.60 -1.82 4.20
N VAL A 69 8.07 -2.89 4.79
CA VAL A 69 6.76 -2.87 5.48
C VAL A 69 6.81 -1.98 6.73
N MET A 70 7.91 -2.00 7.50
CA MET A 70 8.09 -1.09 8.64
C MET A 70 8.14 0.37 8.21
N LEU A 71 8.86 0.70 7.13
CA LEU A 71 8.94 2.06 6.62
C LEU A 71 7.57 2.56 6.16
N GLU A 72 6.80 1.70 5.49
CA GLU A 72 5.41 1.98 5.12
C GLU A 72 4.53 2.22 6.36
N LEU A 73 4.69 1.42 7.41
CA LEU A 73 3.96 1.61 8.65
C LEU A 73 4.26 2.96 9.31
N VAL A 74 5.54 3.36 9.35
CA VAL A 74 5.96 4.66 9.88
C VAL A 74 5.32 5.81 9.10
N ALA A 75 5.30 5.71 7.77
CA ALA A 75 4.72 6.75 6.92
C ALA A 75 3.20 6.91 7.11
N LEU A 76 2.48 5.78 7.16
CA LEU A 76 1.03 5.75 7.42
C LEU A 76 0.69 6.27 8.82
N THR A 77 1.49 5.90 9.82
CA THR A 77 1.35 6.39 11.19
C THR A 77 1.60 7.89 11.27
N GLY A 78 2.61 8.41 10.56
CA GLY A 78 2.87 9.85 10.45
C GLY A 78 1.69 10.62 9.90
N THR A 79 1.09 10.10 8.81
CA THR A 79 -0.10 10.70 8.20
C THR A 79 -1.27 10.72 9.17
N MET A 80 -1.50 9.61 9.88
CA MET A 80 -2.60 9.47 10.83
C MET A 80 -2.43 10.42 12.02
N VAL A 81 -1.29 10.38 12.70
CA VAL A 81 -1.03 11.20 13.89
C VAL A 81 -1.09 12.67 13.51
N TYR A 82 -0.43 13.09 12.44
CA TYR A 82 -0.48 14.49 11.97
C TYR A 82 -1.91 14.95 11.69
N SER A 83 -2.73 14.11 11.05
CA SER A 83 -4.12 14.47 10.72
C SER A 83 -5.01 14.55 11.96
N ILE A 84 -4.80 13.66 12.93
CA ILE A 84 -5.53 13.70 14.21
C ILE A 84 -5.11 14.94 15.02
N THR A 85 -3.81 15.22 15.13
CA THR A 85 -3.32 16.37 15.91
C THR A 85 -3.77 17.71 15.32
N ASN A 86 -3.90 17.81 13.99
CA ASN A 86 -4.42 19.00 13.32
C ASN A 86 -5.96 19.04 13.19
N ASN A 87 -6.68 18.07 13.78
CA ASN A 87 -8.14 17.96 13.74
C ASN A 87 -8.73 17.94 12.32
N PHE A 88 -8.05 17.28 11.37
CA PHE A 88 -8.57 17.12 10.01
C PHE A 88 -9.75 16.14 9.95
N PRO A 89 -10.70 16.35 9.03
CA PRO A 89 -11.86 15.46 8.88
C PRO A 89 -11.41 14.05 8.52
N PHE A 90 -12.12 13.05 9.06
CA PHE A 90 -11.81 11.64 8.86
C PHE A 90 -11.77 11.23 7.39
N SER A 91 -12.52 11.90 6.51
CA SER A 91 -12.49 11.62 5.07
C SER A 91 -11.10 11.81 4.44
N SER A 92 -10.28 12.73 4.95
CA SER A 92 -8.95 13.02 4.39
C SER A 92 -7.90 11.99 4.75
N TRP A 93 -8.02 11.33 5.91
CA TRP A 93 -6.97 10.46 6.47
C TRP A 93 -7.49 9.07 6.90
N GLY A 94 -8.78 8.82 6.83
CA GLY A 94 -9.39 7.56 7.25
C GLY A 94 -8.86 6.34 6.48
N GLU A 95 -8.48 6.52 5.21
CA GLU A 95 -7.77 5.49 4.46
C GLU A 95 -6.45 5.09 5.13
N ALA A 96 -5.68 6.07 5.63
CA ALA A 96 -4.42 5.81 6.32
C ALA A 96 -4.62 5.02 7.62
N LEU A 97 -5.74 5.21 8.32
CA LEU A 97 -6.12 4.39 9.49
C LEU A 97 -6.24 2.92 9.10
N PHE A 98 -7.06 2.60 8.11
CA PHE A 98 -7.29 1.23 7.67
C PHE A 98 -6.02 0.58 7.12
N LEU A 99 -5.23 1.32 6.34
CA LEU A 99 -3.95 0.84 5.83
C LEU A 99 -2.94 0.60 6.97
N THR A 100 -2.93 1.43 8.01
CA THR A 100 -2.07 1.22 9.18
C THR A 100 -2.43 -0.10 9.87
N LEU A 101 -3.72 -0.34 10.15
CA LEU A 101 -4.17 -1.58 10.77
C LEU A 101 -3.78 -2.82 9.95
N GLN A 102 -3.98 -2.77 8.64
CA GLN A 102 -3.58 -3.85 7.73
C GLN A 102 -2.06 -4.05 7.71
N THR A 103 -1.28 -2.96 7.70
CA THR A 103 0.19 -3.01 7.64
C THR A 103 0.80 -3.51 8.96
N VAL A 104 0.25 -3.11 10.12
CA VAL A 104 0.60 -3.68 11.44
C VAL A 104 0.38 -5.19 11.45
N THR A 105 -0.77 -5.64 10.92
CA THR A 105 -1.10 -7.07 10.81
C THR A 105 -0.09 -7.80 9.92
N ILE A 106 0.28 -7.22 8.77
CA ILE A 106 1.31 -7.79 7.89
C ILE A 106 2.66 -7.88 8.63
N CYS A 107 3.11 -6.82 9.32
CA CYS A 107 4.35 -6.85 10.10
C CYS A 107 4.35 -8.00 11.12
N PHE A 108 3.26 -8.16 11.86
CA PHE A 108 3.11 -9.26 12.81
C PHE A 108 3.18 -10.63 12.12
N LEU A 109 2.42 -10.83 11.04
CA LEU A 109 2.42 -12.09 10.29
C LEU A 109 3.81 -12.40 9.68
N VAL A 110 4.53 -11.39 9.19
CA VAL A 110 5.90 -11.56 8.67
C VAL A 110 6.83 -12.07 9.77
N MET A 111 6.78 -11.48 10.97
CA MET A 111 7.62 -11.90 12.10
C MET A 111 7.20 -13.28 12.63
N HIS A 112 5.90 -13.56 12.66
CA HIS A 112 5.36 -14.87 13.05
C HIS A 112 5.83 -15.99 12.11
N TYR A 113 5.69 -15.82 10.80
CA TYR A 113 6.11 -16.83 9.81
C TYR A 113 7.63 -16.97 9.67
N ARG A 114 8.42 -16.02 10.20
CA ARG A 114 9.88 -16.15 10.34
C ARG A 114 10.31 -16.92 11.61
N GLY A 115 9.36 -17.38 12.42
CA GLY A 115 9.62 -18.06 13.69
C GLY A 115 9.89 -17.12 14.87
N GLU A 116 9.75 -15.81 14.69
CA GLU A 116 10.07 -14.78 15.68
C GLU A 116 8.80 -14.21 16.36
N THR A 117 7.82 -15.06 16.68
CA THR A 117 6.50 -14.64 17.20
C THR A 117 6.59 -13.76 18.44
N VAL A 118 7.52 -14.04 19.36
CA VAL A 118 7.73 -13.22 20.57
C VAL A 118 8.12 -11.78 20.20
N LYS A 119 9.01 -11.62 19.20
CA LYS A 119 9.37 -10.28 18.68
C LYS A 119 8.18 -9.62 18.00
N GLY A 120 7.34 -10.39 17.30
CA GLY A 120 6.09 -9.88 16.69
C GLY A 120 5.10 -9.34 17.73
N VAL A 121 4.89 -10.06 18.84
CA VAL A 121 4.03 -9.57 19.94
C VAL A 121 4.65 -8.35 20.62
N ALA A 122 5.95 -8.37 20.91
CA ALA A 122 6.65 -7.23 21.48
C ALA A 122 6.56 -5.99 20.57
N PHE A 123 6.64 -6.18 19.26
CA PHE A 123 6.44 -5.13 18.27
C PHE A 123 5.02 -4.53 18.33
N LEU A 124 3.97 -5.33 18.45
CA LEU A 124 2.59 -4.83 18.58
C LEU A 124 2.41 -3.97 19.83
N VAL A 125 2.93 -4.42 20.97
CA VAL A 125 2.86 -3.67 22.23
C VAL A 125 3.66 -2.37 22.12
N CYS A 126 4.89 -2.44 21.59
CA CYS A 126 5.73 -1.27 21.36
C CYS A 126 5.06 -0.26 20.44
N PHE A 127 4.48 -0.72 19.33
CA PHE A 127 3.77 0.12 18.38
C PHE A 127 2.57 0.82 19.04
N ALA A 128 1.77 0.10 19.83
CA ALA A 128 0.64 0.68 20.55
C ALA A 128 1.09 1.76 21.54
N VAL A 129 2.17 1.52 22.30
CA VAL A 129 2.74 2.50 23.24
C VAL A 129 3.25 3.74 22.50
N VAL A 130 3.99 3.56 21.41
CA VAL A 130 4.49 4.67 20.58
C VAL A 130 3.34 5.48 19.99
N LEU A 131 2.29 4.81 19.49
CA LEU A 131 1.11 5.49 18.94
C LEU A 131 0.38 6.32 20.00
N LEU A 132 0.18 5.76 21.21
CA LEU A 132 -0.40 6.50 22.33
C LEU A 132 0.46 7.70 22.76
N ALA A 133 1.78 7.53 22.78
CA ALA A 133 2.71 8.62 23.10
C ALA A 133 2.67 9.73 22.03
N LEU A 134 2.59 9.37 20.75
CA LEU A 134 2.48 10.32 19.63
C LEU A 134 1.15 11.08 19.63
N LEU A 135 0.06 10.44 20.05
CA LEU A 135 -1.26 11.06 20.17
C LEU A 135 -1.47 11.81 21.48
N SER A 136 -0.52 11.75 22.41
CA SER A 136 -0.60 12.45 23.69
C SER A 136 -0.63 13.97 23.48
N PRO A 137 -1.47 14.71 24.22
CA PRO A 137 -1.50 16.18 24.15
C PRO A 137 -0.18 16.84 24.62
N VAL A 138 0.71 16.07 25.25
CA VAL A 138 2.03 16.54 25.70
C VAL A 138 3.06 16.55 24.56
N MET A 139 2.79 15.83 23.46
CA MET A 139 3.71 15.74 22.32
C MET A 139 3.73 17.05 21.52
N PRO A 140 4.90 17.70 21.31
CA PRO A 140 4.97 18.89 20.47
C PRO A 140 4.61 18.55 19.02
N LEU A 141 3.80 19.42 18.40
CA LEU A 141 3.34 19.28 17.01
C LEU A 141 4.50 19.10 16.00
N ALA A 142 5.70 19.59 16.33
CA ALA A 142 6.89 19.42 15.51
C ALA A 142 7.20 17.94 15.20
N VAL A 143 6.93 17.01 16.12
CA VAL A 143 7.25 15.58 15.92
C VAL A 143 6.33 14.94 14.86
N PRO A 144 4.98 14.99 14.98
CA PRO A 144 4.09 14.56 13.91
C PRO A 144 4.32 15.27 12.57
N THR A 145 4.61 16.57 12.59
CA THR A 145 4.89 17.35 11.38
C THR A 145 6.16 16.88 10.67
N LEU A 146 7.26 16.63 11.41
CA LEU A 146 8.47 16.07 10.81
C LEU A 146 8.22 14.67 10.26
N LEU A 147 7.43 13.86 10.96
CA LEU A 147 7.10 12.51 10.51
C LEU A 147 6.31 12.56 9.20
N GLN A 148 5.31 13.44 9.10
CA GLN A 148 4.56 13.66 7.87
C GLN A 148 5.43 14.26 6.76
N ALA A 149 6.31 15.21 7.08
CA ALA A 149 7.22 15.81 6.10
C ALA A 149 8.22 14.77 5.56
N SER A 150 8.66 13.81 6.38
CA SER A 150 9.57 12.74 5.97
C SER A 150 8.97 11.79 4.93
N ASN A 151 7.64 11.73 4.82
CA ASN A 151 6.95 10.97 3.78
C ASN A 151 7.23 11.53 2.38
N VAL A 152 7.47 12.85 2.26
CA VAL A 152 7.74 13.48 0.96
C VAL A 152 9.05 12.97 0.36
N PRO A 153 10.22 13.05 1.03
CA PRO A 153 11.46 12.44 0.54
C PRO A 153 11.32 10.96 0.22
N ALA A 154 10.62 10.18 1.06
CA ALA A 154 10.45 8.74 0.85
C ALA A 154 9.71 8.43 -0.47
N VAL A 155 8.60 9.14 -0.72
CA VAL A 155 7.83 9.00 -1.97
C VAL A 155 8.65 9.47 -3.17
N VAL A 156 9.32 10.62 -3.06
CA VAL A 156 10.14 11.19 -4.13
C VAL A 156 11.26 10.25 -4.54
N VAL A 157 12.07 9.79 -3.59
CA VAL A 157 13.23 8.93 -3.87
C VAL A 157 12.78 7.64 -4.55
N GLY A 158 11.72 6.99 -4.05
CA GLY A 158 11.21 5.76 -4.66
C GLY A 158 10.78 5.94 -6.11
N LYS A 159 10.06 7.03 -6.41
CA LYS A 159 9.56 7.31 -7.77
C LYS A 159 10.67 7.80 -8.70
N LEU A 160 11.63 8.59 -8.21
CA LEU A 160 12.77 9.05 -8.99
C LEU A 160 13.72 7.90 -9.34
N LEU A 161 13.99 6.98 -8.41
CA LEU A 161 14.78 5.78 -8.70
C LEU A 161 14.10 4.91 -9.78
N GLN A 162 12.77 4.78 -9.72
CA GLN A 162 12.00 4.10 -10.74
C GLN A 162 12.10 4.82 -12.10
N ALA A 163 11.96 6.15 -12.12
CA ALA A 163 12.09 6.95 -13.33
C ALA A 163 13.50 6.88 -13.94
N ALA A 164 14.55 6.91 -13.10
CA ALA A 164 15.94 6.75 -13.54
C ALA A 164 16.18 5.37 -14.14
N THR A 165 15.61 4.32 -13.54
CA THR A 165 15.70 2.94 -14.05
C THR A 165 15.02 2.81 -15.42
N ASN A 166 13.83 3.40 -15.60
CA ASN A 166 13.14 3.41 -16.89
C ASN A 166 13.96 4.13 -17.97
N TYR A 167 14.57 5.27 -17.62
CA TYR A 167 15.41 6.03 -18.54
C TYR A 167 16.65 5.24 -18.95
N HIS A 168 17.37 4.67 -17.98
CA HIS A 168 18.57 3.87 -18.25
C HIS A 168 18.27 2.60 -19.07
N ASN A 169 17.13 1.96 -18.83
CA ASN A 169 16.73 0.77 -19.57
C ASN A 169 16.19 1.09 -20.98
N GLY A 170 15.82 2.34 -21.26
CA GLY A 170 15.19 2.73 -22.53
C GLY A 170 13.83 2.09 -22.78
N HIS A 171 13.22 1.49 -21.75
CA HIS A 171 11.89 0.88 -21.79
C HIS A 171 11.30 0.84 -20.37
N THR A 172 9.97 0.79 -20.25
CA THR A 172 9.27 0.69 -18.96
C THR A 172 9.09 -0.75 -18.45
N GLY A 173 9.45 -1.75 -19.28
CA GLY A 173 9.51 -3.15 -18.87
C GLY A 173 8.13 -3.75 -18.59
N GLN A 174 7.93 -4.26 -17.37
CA GLN A 174 6.67 -4.86 -16.92
C GLN A 174 5.73 -3.84 -16.23
N LEU A 175 6.04 -2.54 -16.32
CA LEU A 175 5.23 -1.52 -15.69
C LEU A 175 3.89 -1.38 -16.44
N SER A 176 2.78 -1.71 -15.78
CA SER A 176 1.45 -1.56 -16.34
C SER A 176 1.12 -0.09 -16.55
N ALA A 177 0.92 0.31 -17.82
CA ALA A 177 0.53 1.67 -18.16
C ALA A 177 -0.75 2.11 -17.45
N ILE A 178 -1.74 1.20 -17.39
CA ILE A 178 -3.02 1.42 -16.70
C ILE A 178 -2.77 1.78 -15.23
N THR A 179 -1.90 1.02 -14.55
CA THR A 179 -1.55 1.28 -13.15
C THR A 179 -0.88 2.63 -12.98
N VAL A 180 0.04 3.02 -13.87
CA VAL A 180 0.72 4.32 -13.79
C VAL A 180 -0.25 5.49 -13.96
N PHE A 181 -1.17 5.41 -14.93
CA PHE A 181 -2.18 6.45 -15.12
C PHE A 181 -3.18 6.52 -13.98
N MET A 182 -3.59 5.38 -13.42
CA MET A 182 -4.43 5.35 -12.22
C MET A 182 -3.73 5.97 -11.01
N LEU A 183 -2.44 5.68 -10.81
CA LEU A 183 -1.64 6.27 -9.73
C LEU A 183 -1.52 7.79 -9.89
N PHE A 184 -1.34 8.27 -11.12
CA PHE A 184 -1.30 9.70 -11.43
C PHE A 184 -2.66 10.38 -11.20
N GLY A 185 -3.74 9.81 -11.74
CA GLY A 185 -5.10 10.33 -11.55
C GLY A 185 -5.53 10.31 -10.09
N GLY A 186 -5.22 9.23 -9.36
CA GLY A 186 -5.50 9.11 -7.93
C GLY A 186 -4.74 10.13 -7.08
N SER A 187 -3.46 10.40 -7.39
CA SER A 187 -2.71 11.44 -6.68
C SER A 187 -3.24 12.83 -6.98
N LEU A 188 -3.70 13.12 -8.22
CA LEU A 188 -4.36 14.38 -8.56
C LEU A 188 -5.68 14.56 -7.80
N ALA A 189 -6.51 13.52 -7.74
CA ALA A 189 -7.75 13.56 -6.97
C ALA A 189 -7.49 13.89 -5.50
N ARG A 190 -6.43 13.32 -4.91
CA ARG A 190 -6.03 13.62 -3.53
C ARG A 190 -5.52 15.03 -3.30
N ILE A 191 -4.95 15.71 -4.30
CA ILE A 191 -4.63 17.13 -4.17
C ILE A 191 -5.92 17.92 -3.95
N PHE A 192 -6.94 17.68 -4.80
CA PHE A 192 -8.21 18.40 -4.72
C PHE A 192 -8.92 18.15 -3.38
N THR A 193 -9.05 16.89 -2.97
CA THR A 193 -9.71 16.57 -1.70
C THR A 193 -8.91 17.09 -0.51
N SER A 194 -7.57 16.99 -0.51
CA SER A 194 -6.74 17.52 0.58
C SER A 194 -6.88 19.04 0.70
N VAL A 195 -6.86 19.77 -0.40
CA VAL A 195 -7.03 21.24 -0.37
C VAL A 195 -8.42 21.60 0.14
N GLN A 196 -9.47 20.89 -0.30
CA GLN A 196 -10.84 21.20 0.06
C GLN A 196 -11.21 20.79 1.48
N GLU A 197 -10.67 19.68 2.00
CA GLU A 197 -11.03 19.13 3.30
C GLU A 197 -10.11 19.57 4.43
N THR A 198 -8.81 19.79 4.16
CA THR A 198 -7.82 20.14 5.20
C THR A 198 -7.36 21.59 5.14
N GLY A 199 -7.28 22.17 3.93
CA GLY A 199 -6.64 23.48 3.71
C GLY A 199 -5.15 23.53 4.05
N ASP A 200 -4.52 22.40 4.35
CA ASP A 200 -3.15 22.32 4.84
C ASP A 200 -2.14 22.16 3.68
N PRO A 201 -1.17 23.10 3.53
CA PRO A 201 -0.22 23.06 2.43
C PRO A 201 0.78 21.90 2.53
N LEU A 202 1.04 21.36 3.73
CA LEU A 202 1.95 20.23 3.89
C LEU A 202 1.30 18.94 3.35
N MET A 203 0.07 18.64 3.76
CA MET A 203 -0.71 17.51 3.23
C MET A 203 -0.92 17.61 1.71
N ALA A 204 -1.36 18.77 1.23
CA ALA A 204 -1.53 18.99 -0.21
C ALA A 204 -0.18 18.87 -0.96
N GLY A 205 0.89 19.43 -0.38
CA GLY A 205 2.25 19.38 -0.93
C GLY A 205 2.76 17.96 -1.17
N VAL A 206 2.48 17.02 -0.25
CA VAL A 206 2.83 15.60 -0.42
C VAL A 206 2.19 15.03 -1.68
N PHE A 207 0.90 15.30 -1.92
CA PHE A 207 0.19 14.80 -3.09
C PHE A 207 0.55 15.53 -4.38
N VAL A 208 0.91 16.82 -4.32
CA VAL A 208 1.47 17.58 -5.44
C VAL A 208 2.77 16.94 -5.90
N VAL A 209 3.71 16.72 -4.97
CA VAL A 209 4.99 16.10 -5.25
C VAL A 209 4.80 14.67 -5.80
N SER A 210 3.92 13.87 -5.17
CA SER A 210 3.58 12.54 -5.67
C SER A 210 3.00 12.58 -7.09
N SER A 211 2.16 13.57 -7.41
CA SER A 211 1.54 13.71 -8.74
C SER A 211 2.56 14.09 -9.81
N LEU A 212 3.49 14.99 -9.49
CA LEU A 212 4.60 15.32 -10.40
C LEU A 212 5.45 14.07 -10.68
N CYS A 213 5.84 13.33 -9.65
CA CYS A 213 6.61 12.09 -9.82
C CYS A 213 5.85 11.01 -10.62
N ASN A 214 4.57 10.79 -10.33
CA ASN A 214 3.75 9.84 -11.10
C ASN A 214 3.54 10.32 -12.54
N GLY A 215 3.42 11.64 -12.77
CA GLY A 215 3.31 12.24 -14.09
C GLY A 215 4.57 12.06 -14.93
N LEU A 216 5.75 12.19 -14.33
CA LEU A 216 7.03 11.90 -15.00
C LEU A 216 7.11 10.44 -15.46
N ILE A 217 6.71 9.49 -14.60
CA ILE A 217 6.68 8.06 -14.96
C ILE A 217 5.62 7.80 -16.05
N ALA A 218 4.45 8.44 -15.98
CA ALA A 218 3.42 8.34 -17.01
C ALA A 218 3.91 8.85 -18.37
N ALA A 219 4.63 9.98 -18.38
CA ALA A 219 5.26 10.51 -19.59
C ALA A 219 6.30 9.54 -20.15
N GLN A 220 7.12 8.90 -19.30
CA GLN A 220 8.05 7.86 -19.74
C GLN A 220 7.34 6.65 -20.34
N VAL A 221 6.21 6.21 -19.77
CA VAL A 221 5.39 5.12 -20.34
C VAL A 221 4.89 5.49 -21.73
N LEU A 222 4.43 6.72 -21.95
CA LEU A 222 4.00 7.18 -23.26
C LEU A 222 5.17 7.27 -24.26
N PHE A 223 6.32 7.77 -23.82
CA PHE A 223 7.50 7.93 -24.67
C PHE A 223 8.10 6.58 -25.08
N TYR A 224 8.17 5.62 -24.16
CA TYR A 224 8.71 4.28 -24.39
C TYR A 224 7.66 3.24 -24.82
N TRP A 225 6.44 3.65 -25.19
CA TRP A 225 5.34 2.75 -25.54
C TRP A 225 5.70 1.71 -26.62
N ASN A 226 6.55 2.12 -27.58
CA ASN A 226 7.00 1.28 -28.69
C ASN A 226 8.41 0.69 -28.47
N ALA A 227 9.06 0.96 -27.35
CA ALA A 227 10.41 0.48 -27.06
C ALA A 227 10.33 -0.95 -26.51
N LYS A 228 10.81 -1.93 -27.30
CA LYS A 228 10.85 -3.34 -26.89
C LYS A 228 12.05 -3.59 -25.97
N ALA A 229 11.82 -4.25 -24.85
CA ALA A 229 12.91 -4.75 -24.02
C ALA A 229 13.74 -5.76 -24.83
N PRO A 230 15.09 -5.70 -24.78
CA PRO A 230 15.91 -6.71 -25.42
C PRO A 230 15.56 -8.08 -24.83
N HIS A 231 15.23 -9.04 -25.71
CA HIS A 231 14.86 -10.39 -25.31
C HIS A 231 16.08 -11.02 -24.61
N LYS A 232 16.06 -11.12 -23.27
CA LYS A 232 17.03 -11.96 -22.55
C LYS A 232 16.83 -13.38 -23.05
N GLN A 233 17.70 -13.84 -23.95
CA GLN A 233 17.81 -15.25 -24.28
C GLN A 233 18.05 -16.00 -22.96
N LYS A 234 17.10 -16.86 -22.58
CA LYS A 234 17.36 -17.88 -21.57
C LYS A 234 18.59 -18.65 -22.05
N LYS A 235 19.73 -18.51 -21.38
CA LYS A 235 20.80 -19.51 -21.46
C LYS A 235 20.16 -20.80 -20.97
N GLN A 236 19.83 -21.71 -21.91
CA GLN A 236 19.69 -23.12 -21.60
C GLN A 236 21.07 -23.57 -21.10
N GLN A 237 21.15 -23.90 -19.82
CA GLN A 237 22.15 -24.83 -19.28
C GLN A 237 21.46 -26.16 -19.07
#